data_AF-A0A7X9PG64-F1
#
_entry.id   AF-A0A7X9PG64-F1
#
_cell.length_a   1.000
_cell.length_b   1.000
_cell.length_c   1.000
_cell.angle_alpha   90.00
_cell.angle_beta   90.00
_cell.angle_gamma   90.00
#
_symmetry.space_group_name_H-M   'P 1'
#
loop_
_entity.id
_entity.type
_entity.pdbx_description
1 polymer ?
#
loop_
_entity_poly.entity_id
_entity_poly.type
_entity_poly.pdbx_seq_one_letter_code
_entity_poly.pdbx_strand_id
1 'polypeptide(L)' 'MKTKVADLKGLSTRTLNVLEANKIVKVKDIVNNSEEELRELEGMGEKGIKEIKKAIGEFGITLKQ' A
#
# COMPACT_ATOMS: atom_id res chain seq x y z
N MET A 1 5.56 6.51 13.66
CA MET A 1 5.45 5.05 13.37
C MET A 1 6.48 4.65 12.32
N LYS A 2 7.22 3.56 12.52
CA LYS A 2 8.27 3.06 11.60
C LYS A 2 7.86 1.77 10.87
N THR A 3 6.57 1.44 10.80
CA THR A 3 6.08 0.22 10.15
C THR A 3 6.34 0.32 8.65
N LYS A 4 7.11 -0.63 8.10
CA LYS A 4 7.32 -0.72 6.65
C LYS A 4 6.14 -1.42 6.00
N VAL A 5 5.90 -1.14 4.73
CA VAL A 5 4.91 -1.88 3.94
C VAL A 5 5.31 -3.34 3.78
N ALA A 6 6.61 -3.63 3.69
CA ALA A 6 7.13 -5.00 3.68
C ALA A 6 6.82 -5.81 4.95
N ASP A 7 6.56 -5.14 6.09
CA ASP A 7 6.19 -5.80 7.34
C ASP A 7 4.68 -6.08 7.42
N LEU A 8 3.89 -5.53 6.48
CA LEU A 8 2.45 -5.77 6.41
C LEU A 8 2.19 -7.19 5.92
N LYS A 9 1.53 -7.99 6.75
CA LYS A 9 1.08 -9.33 6.36
C LYS A 9 -0.02 -9.20 5.31
N GLY A 10 0.09 -9.99 4.24
CA GLY A 10 -0.93 -10.07 3.19
C GLY A 10 -0.65 -9.24 1.94
N LEU A 11 0.45 -8.46 1.89
CA LEU A 11 0.91 -7.87 0.63
C LEU A 11 1.67 -8.90 -0.20
N SER A 12 1.35 -8.99 -1.49
CA SER A 12 2.12 -9.81 -2.43
C SER A 12 3.44 -9.13 -2.81
N THR A 13 4.43 -9.92 -3.21
CA THR A 13 5.74 -9.41 -3.67
C THR A 13 5.59 -8.43 -4.84
N ARG A 14 4.59 -8.64 -5.71
CA ARG A 14 4.28 -7.70 -6.80
C ARG A 14 3.82 -6.34 -6.25
N THR A 15 2.89 -6.33 -5.30
CA THR A 15 2.43 -5.09 -4.67
C THR A 15 3.58 -4.38 -3.94
N LEU A 16 4.44 -5.13 -3.25
CA LEU A 16 5.64 -4.57 -2.62
C LEU A 16 6.60 -3.94 -3.64
N ASN A 17 6.85 -4.60 -4.76
CA ASN A 17 7.73 -4.06 -5.81
C ASN A 17 7.16 -2.78 -6.42
N VAL A 18 5.84 -2.71 -6.66
CA VAL A 18 5.19 -1.49 -7.18
C VAL A 18 5.28 -0.35 -6.18
N LEU A 19 5.03 -0.63 -4.90
CA LEU A 19 5.15 0.36 -3.82
C LEU A 19 6.61 0.86 -3.70
N GLU A 20 7.58 -0.05 -3.71
CA GLU A 20 9.00 0.29 -3.62
C GLU A 20 9.50 1.10 -4.83
N ALA A 21 9.08 0.73 -6.05
CA ALA A 21 9.36 1.47 -7.27
C ALA A 21 8.85 2.92 -7.21
N ASN A 22 7.71 3.13 -6.52
CA ASN A 22 7.11 4.44 -6.31
C ASN A 22 7.56 5.13 -5.02
N LYS A 23 8.63 4.65 -4.37
CA LYS A 23 9.18 5.17 -3.10
C LYS A 23 8.21 5.10 -1.91
N ILE A 24 7.20 4.23 -1.98
CA ILE A 24 6.22 3.97 -0.92
C ILE A 24 6.74 2.80 -0.08
N VAL A 25 7.52 3.10 0.96
CA VAL A 25 8.19 2.06 1.76
C VAL A 25 7.58 1.90 3.15
N LYS A 26 6.83 2.92 3.62
CA LYS A 26 6.22 2.94 4.96
C LYS A 26 4.72 3.02 4.87
N VAL A 27 4.04 2.54 5.91
CA VAL A 27 2.58 2.66 6.04
C VAL A 27 2.15 4.14 5.96
N LYS A 28 2.94 5.05 6.53
CA LYS A 28 2.66 6.50 6.42
C LYS A 28 2.64 6.99 4.97
N ASP A 29 3.44 6.40 4.09
CA ASP A 29 3.55 6.83 2.71
C ASP A 29 2.29 6.37 1.97
N ILE A 30 1.83 5.14 2.20
CA ILE A 30 0.52 4.65 1.71
C ILE A 30 -0.61 5.57 2.17
N VAL A 31 -0.65 5.94 3.44
CA VAL A 31 -1.73 6.77 4.02
C VAL A 31 -1.70 8.20 3.49
N ASN A 32 -0.53 8.68 3.07
CA ASN A 32 -0.39 9.97 2.41
C ASN A 32 -0.79 9.96 0.94
N ASN A 33 -0.81 8.79 0.29
CA ASN A 33 -1.28 8.63 -1.09
C ASN A 33 -2.78 8.34 -1.10
N SER A 34 -3.45 8.72 -2.18
CA SER A 34 -4.86 8.38 -2.40
C SER A 34 -5.00 6.97 -3.02
N GLU A 35 -6.21 6.40 -2.93
CA GLU A 35 -6.51 5.13 -3.60
C GLU A 35 -6.37 5.24 -5.13
N GLU A 36 -6.70 6.41 -5.69
CA GLU A 36 -6.56 6.69 -7.12
C GLU A 36 -5.09 6.70 -7.54
N GLU A 37 -4.23 7.42 -6.82
CA GLU A 37 -2.78 7.44 -7.08
C GLU A 37 -2.19 6.04 -7.02
N LEU A 38 -2.57 5.24 -6.01
CA LEU A 38 -2.12 3.85 -5.90
C LEU A 38 -2.60 3.01 -7.09
N ARG A 39 -3.81 3.27 -7.60
CA ARG A 39 -4.41 2.55 -8.73
C ARG A 39 -3.77 2.91 -10.06
N GLU A 40 -3.28 4.13 -10.19
CA GLU A 40 -2.54 4.61 -11.37
C GLU A 40 -1.10 4.08 -11.43
N LEU A 41 -0.57 3.52 -10.34
CA LEU A 41 0.78 2.97 -10.34
C LEU A 41 0.90 1.81 -11.34
N GLU A 42 1.93 1.89 -12.17
CA GLU A 42 2.21 0.87 -13.17
C GLU A 42 2.47 -0.49 -12.50
N GLY A 43 1.68 -1.49 -12.89
CA GLY A 43 1.72 -2.81 -12.27
C GLY A 43 0.89 -2.95 -11.00
N MET A 44 0.19 -1.91 -10.53
CA MET A 44 -0.87 -2.06 -9.53
C MET A 44 -2.09 -2.69 -10.19
N GLY A 45 -2.64 -3.72 -9.56
CA GLY A 45 -3.89 -4.35 -9.99
C GLY A 45 -4.93 -4.28 -8.89
N GLU A 46 -6.17 -4.63 -9.21
CA GLU A 46 -7.27 -4.63 -8.22
C GLU A 46 -6.95 -5.45 -6.97
N LYS A 47 -6.22 -6.56 -7.12
CA LYS A 47 -5.73 -7.34 -5.98
C LYS A 47 -4.75 -6.56 -5.11
N GLY A 48 -3.83 -5.79 -5.69
CA GLY A 48 -2.85 -5.02 -4.92
C GLY A 48 -3.50 -3.93 -4.09
N ILE A 49 -4.49 -3.22 -4.67
CA ILE A 49 -5.31 -2.23 -3.93
C ILE A 49 -6.05 -2.90 -2.77
N LYS A 50 -6.69 -4.05 -3.01
CA LYS A 50 -7.40 -4.80 -1.95
C LYS A 50 -6.45 -5.27 -0.85
N GLU A 51 -5.28 -5.79 -1.20
CA GLU A 51 -4.24 -6.19 -0.25
C GLU A 51 -3.81 -5.00 0.62
N ILE A 52 -3.54 -3.84 0.01
CA ILE A 52 -3.18 -2.61 0.72
C ILE A 52 -4.30 -2.18 1.67
N LYS A 53 -5.53 -2.06 1.17
CA LYS A 53 -6.70 -1.68 1.99
C LYS A 53 -6.88 -2.59 3.19
N LYS A 54 -6.76 -3.90 2.99
CA LYS A 54 -6.87 -4.88 4.07
C LYS A 54 -5.71 -4.74 5.05
N ALA A 55 -4.49 -4.64 4.53
CA ALA A 55 -3.29 -4.54 5.33
C ALA A 55 -3.28 -3.29 6.21
N ILE A 56 -3.67 -2.11 5.70
CA ILE A 56 -3.76 -0.90 6.54
C ILE A 56 -4.98 -0.92 7.48
N GLY A 57 -6.07 -1.56 7.06
CA GLY A 57 -7.28 -1.72 7.86
C GLY A 57 -7.05 -2.57 9.10
N GLU A 58 -6.17 -3.57 9.02
CA GLU A 58 -5.72 -4.35 10.18
C GLU A 58 -4.97 -3.50 11.22
N PHE A 59 -4.38 -2.37 10.83
CA PHE A 59 -3.74 -1.42 11.74
C PHE A 59 -4.70 -0.33 12.23
N GLY A 60 -5.99 -0.39 11.86
CA GLY A 60 -6.98 0.63 12.18
C GLY A 60 -6.80 1.94 11.41
N ILE A 61 -6.11 1.90 10.26
CA ILE A 61 -5.82 3.07 9.44
C ILE A 61 -6.61 2.96 8.13
N THR A 62 -7.23 4.07 7.72
CA THR A 62 -7.94 4.17 6.45
C THR A 62 -7.14 5.01 5.45
N LEU A 63 -7.23 4.67 4.16
CA LEU A 63 -6.73 5.55 3.10
C LEU A 63 -7.43 6.90 3.20
N LYS A 64 -6.71 7.95 2.85
CA LYS A 64 -7.30 9.27 2.63
C LYS A 64 -8.24 9.15 1.42
N GLN A 65 -9.49 9.61 1.59
CA GLN A 65 -10.42 9.85 0.49
C GLN A 65 -10.02 11.11 -0.26
#